data_AF-A0A7R8YV23-F1
#
_entry.id   AF-A0A7R8YV23-F1
#
_cell.length_a   1.000
_cell.length_b   1.000
_cell.length_c   1.000
_cell.angle_alpha   90.00
_cell.angle_beta   90.00
_cell.angle_gamma   90.00
#
_symmetry.space_group_name_H-M   'P 1'
#
loop_
_entity.id
_entity.type
_entity.pdbx_description
1 polymer ?
#
loop_
_entity_poly.entity_id
_entity_poly.type
_entity_poly.pdbx_seq_one_letter_code
_entity_poly.pdbx_strand_id
1 'polypeptide(L)'
;MWQIKFKECVQDYNCIFKINTEFQRIFSGIIFIQALLSCLLICLSAFALGLANDIGTFILFFSFIFGMLYEVFLMCYAGDYLTEKSEELLFNLYSSSWPDIPRDCRKMMLIFCVKLNNPIIVKFGIIQDLHLRTFTKIIDAAYKLYALLQQVPE
;
A
#
# COMPACT_ATOMS: atom_id res chain seq x y z
N MET A 1 -28.73 18.98 -13.01
CA MET A 1 -28.15 18.68 -11.67
C MET A 1 -27.27 17.42 -11.70
N TRP A 2 -27.75 16.27 -12.18
CA TRP A 2 -26.97 15.01 -12.26
C TRP A 2 -25.67 15.12 -13.09
N GLN A 3 -25.75 15.75 -14.27
CA GLN A 3 -24.60 16.05 -15.14
C GLN A 3 -23.47 16.84 -14.45
N ILE A 4 -23.82 17.79 -13.57
CA ILE A 4 -22.85 18.64 -12.87
C ILE A 4 -22.10 17.79 -11.83
N LYS A 5 -22.85 17.03 -11.01
CA LYS A 5 -22.29 16.12 -10.01
C LYS A 5 -21.41 15.04 -10.62
N PHE A 6 -21.79 14.48 -11.77
CA PHE A 6 -20.98 13.50 -12.49
C PHE A 6 -19.66 14.12 -12.97
N LYS A 7 -19.72 15.33 -13.54
CA LYS A 7 -18.52 16.04 -14.00
C LYS A 7 -17.56 16.36 -12.85
N GLU A 8 -18.08 16.79 -11.71
CA GLU A 8 -17.31 17.02 -10.48
C GLU A 8 -16.63 15.72 -10.01
N CYS A 9 -17.37 14.61 -9.91
CA CYS A 9 -16.82 13.32 -9.52
C CYS A 9 -15.68 12.85 -10.45
N VAL A 10 -15.83 13.04 -11.77
CA VAL A 10 -14.78 12.72 -12.74
C VAL A 10 -13.55 13.64 -12.56
N GLN A 11 -13.76 14.92 -12.25
CA GLN A 11 -12.67 15.85 -11.97
C GLN A 11 -11.91 15.48 -10.69
N ASP A 12 -12.63 15.15 -9.62
CA ASP A 12 -12.05 14.73 -8.34
C ASP A 12 -11.25 13.44 -8.50
N TYR A 13 -11.83 12.43 -9.17
CA TYR A 13 -11.11 11.19 -9.46
C TYR A 13 -9.84 11.43 -10.28
N ASN A 14 -9.90 12.28 -11.30
CA ASN A 14 -8.73 12.64 -12.09
C ASN A 14 -7.66 13.38 -11.27
N CYS A 15 -8.08 14.20 -10.29
CA CYS A 15 -7.17 14.87 -9.38
C CYS A 15 -6.47 13.86 -8.47
N ILE A 16 -7.23 12.96 -7.83
CA ILE A 16 -6.71 11.89 -6.99
C ILE A 16 -5.76 10.99 -7.77
N PHE A 17 -6.13 10.59 -8.98
CA PHE A 17 -5.29 9.77 -9.85
C PHE A 17 -3.95 10.45 -10.17
N LYS A 18 -3.96 11.76 -10.47
CA LYS A 18 -2.73 12.53 -10.71
C LYS A 18 -1.87 12.62 -9.46
N ILE A 19 -2.46 12.94 -8.31
CA ILE A 19 -1.75 13.01 -7.04
C ILE A 19 -1.12 11.66 -6.72
N ASN A 20 -1.85 10.56 -6.90
CA ASN A 20 -1.32 9.22 -6.67
C ASN A 20 -0.17 8.89 -7.62
N THR A 21 -0.25 9.28 -8.89
CA THR A 21 0.81 9.06 -9.87
C THR A 21 2.09 9.84 -9.51
N GLU A 22 1.95 11.10 -9.10
CA GLU A 22 3.09 11.91 -8.65
C GLU A 22 3.69 11.39 -7.34
N PHE A 23 2.82 11.01 -6.39
CA PHE A 23 3.22 10.38 -5.14
C PHE A 23 4.01 9.10 -5.42
N GLN A 24 3.48 8.22 -6.25
CA GLN A 24 4.15 6.98 -6.62
C GLN A 24 5.49 7.25 -7.32
N ARG A 25 5.58 8.23 -8.21
CA ARG A 25 6.83 8.59 -8.89
C ARG A 25 7.93 9.02 -7.91
N ILE A 26 7.57 9.77 -6.87
CA ILE A 26 8.53 10.30 -5.89
C ILE A 26 8.86 9.27 -4.81
N PHE A 27 7.83 8.61 -4.27
CA PHE A 27 7.95 7.78 -3.07
C PHE A 27 8.20 6.31 -3.36
N SER A 28 7.97 5.81 -4.58
CA SER A 28 8.15 4.39 -4.93
C SER A 28 9.56 3.88 -4.59
N GLY A 29 10.60 4.66 -4.92
CA GLY A 29 11.99 4.31 -4.58
C GLY A 29 12.28 4.45 -3.08
N ILE A 30 11.78 5.52 -2.46
CA ILE A 30 11.97 5.79 -1.03
C ILE A 30 11.40 4.64 -0.21
N ILE A 31 10.17 4.22 -0.48
CA ILE A 31 9.53 3.18 0.34
C ILE A 31 10.13 1.80 0.03
N PHE A 32 10.63 1.55 -1.19
CA PHE A 32 11.40 0.34 -1.46
C PHE A 32 12.68 0.26 -0.60
N ILE A 33 13.45 1.36 -0.54
CA ILE A 33 14.64 1.46 0.32
C ILE A 33 14.24 1.33 1.79
N GLN A 34 13.17 2.00 2.22
CA GLN A 34 12.65 1.90 3.58
C GLN A 34 12.30 0.46 3.95
N ALA A 35 11.63 -0.29 3.06
CA ALA A 35 11.29 -1.69 3.30
C ALA A 35 12.53 -2.57 3.46
N LEU A 36 13.56 -2.35 2.63
CA LEU A 36 14.84 -3.06 2.76
C LEU A 36 15.54 -2.74 4.09
N LEU A 37 15.61 -1.46 4.45
CA LEU A 37 16.19 -1.01 5.71
C LEU A 37 15.42 -1.56 6.91
N SER A 38 14.09 -1.53 6.89
CA SER A 38 13.26 -2.10 7.95
C SER A 38 13.48 -3.60 8.10
N CYS A 39 13.61 -4.35 7.00
CA CYS A 39 13.93 -5.78 7.05
C CYS A 39 15.28 -6.05 7.72
N LEU A 40 16.32 -5.31 7.33
CA LEU A 40 17.66 -5.41 7.93
C LEU A 40 17.65 -5.03 9.42
N LEU A 41 16.98 -3.93 9.77
CA LEU A 41 16.89 -3.44 11.14
C LEU A 41 16.11 -4.39 12.04
N ILE A 42 15.01 -4.98 11.55
CA ILE A 42 14.26 -6.01 12.28
C ILE A 42 15.16 -7.23 12.52
N CYS A 43 15.90 -7.68 11.51
CA CYS A 43 16.81 -8.82 11.64
C CYS A 43 17.92 -8.57 12.67
N LEU A 44 18.57 -7.40 12.61
CA LEU A 44 19.62 -7.02 13.56
C LEU A 44 19.08 -6.83 14.97
N SER A 45 17.92 -6.20 15.11
CA SER A 45 17.28 -5.99 16.42
C SER A 45 16.81 -7.31 17.05
N ALA A 46 16.31 -8.26 16.25
CA ALA A 46 15.94 -9.59 16.71
C ALA A 46 17.17 -10.40 17.16
N PHE A 47 18.30 -10.25 16.48
CA PHE A 47 19.57 -10.84 16.92
C PHE A 47 20.06 -10.21 18.23
N ALA A 48 20.03 -8.87 18.33
CA ALA A 48 20.40 -8.16 19.55
C ALA A 48 19.51 -8.50 20.74
N LEU A 49 18.21 -8.73 20.53
CA LEU A 49 17.29 -9.25 21.54
C LEU A 49 17.71 -10.63 22.07
N GLY A 50 18.23 -11.51 21.20
CA GLY A 50 18.73 -12.82 21.60
C GLY A 50 19.98 -12.77 22.48
N LEU A 51 20.74 -11.67 22.41
CA LEU A 51 21.94 -11.42 23.21
C LEU A 51 21.69 -10.53 24.43
N ALA A 52 20.48 -9.98 24.57
CA ALA A 52 20.16 -9.04 25.64
C ALA A 52 20.09 -9.76 26.99
N ASN A 53 20.90 -9.31 27.95
CA ASN A 53 20.93 -9.84 29.32
C ASN A 53 20.11 -9.00 30.32
N ASP A 54 19.71 -7.79 29.95
CA ASP A 54 18.94 -6.90 30.81
C ASP A 54 17.56 -6.56 30.23
N ILE A 55 16.60 -6.35 31.13
CA ILE A 55 15.20 -6.07 30.78
C ILE A 55 15.06 -4.73 30.04
N GLY A 56 15.92 -3.74 30.32
CA GLY A 56 15.84 -2.43 29.69
C GLY A 56 16.16 -2.50 28.19
N THR A 57 17.27 -3.14 27.85
CA THR A 57 17.71 -3.40 26.48
C THR A 57 16.70 -4.27 25.73
N PHE A 58 16.10 -5.26 26.41
CA PHE A 58 15.01 -6.06 25.84
C PHE A 58 13.80 -5.19 25.44
N ILE A 59 13.31 -4.36 26.36
CA ILE A 59 12.16 -3.46 26.09
C ILE A 59 12.49 -2.50 24.95
N LEU A 60 13.72 -1.96 24.93
CA LEU A 60 14.17 -1.02 23.91
C LEU A 60 14.12 -1.66 22.51
N PHE A 61 14.78 -2.79 22.30
CA PHE A 61 14.77 -3.44 20.98
C PHE A 61 13.39 -3.99 20.60
N PHE A 62 12.61 -4.49 21.55
CA PHE A 62 11.25 -4.94 21.28
C PHE A 62 10.35 -3.79 20.81
N SER A 63 10.40 -2.65 21.49
CA SER A 63 9.63 -1.46 21.10
C SER A 63 10.07 -0.91 19.74
N PHE A 64 11.37 -0.99 19.42
CA PHE A 64 11.92 -0.62 18.13
C PHE A 64 11.37 -1.50 16.99
N ILE A 65 11.43 -2.83 17.15
CA ILE A 65 10.86 -3.77 16.16
C ILE A 65 9.37 -3.51 15.96
N PHE A 66 8.62 -3.32 17.05
CA PHE A 66 7.19 -3.06 16.97
C PHE A 66 6.88 -1.76 16.22
N GLY A 67 7.64 -0.69 16.47
CA GLY A 67 7.51 0.58 15.75
C GLY A 67 7.74 0.44 14.25
N MET A 68 8.81 -0.27 13.85
CA MET A 68 9.12 -0.50 12.44
C MET A 68 8.06 -1.35 11.74
N LEU A 69 7.54 -2.38 12.41
CA LEU A 69 6.44 -3.19 11.88
C LEU A 69 5.17 -2.38 11.71
N TYR A 70 4.86 -1.51 12.68
CA TYR A 70 3.68 -0.64 12.63
C TYR A 70 3.77 0.38 11.48
N GLU A 71 4.94 0.98 11.26
CA GLU A 71 5.16 1.90 10.14
C GLU A 71 4.92 1.23 8.79
N VAL A 72 5.53 0.05 8.55
CA VAL A 72 5.34 -0.68 7.29
C VAL A 72 3.90 -1.15 7.14
N PHE A 73 3.26 -1.60 8.22
CA PHE A 73 1.85 -1.99 8.21
C PHE A 73 0.94 -0.83 7.80
N LEU A 74 1.11 0.36 8.39
CA LEU A 74 0.31 1.54 8.06
C LEU A 74 0.44 1.92 6.58
N MET A 75 1.66 1.88 6.05
CA MET A 75 1.88 2.14 4.63
C MET A 75 1.12 1.12 3.77
N CYS A 76 1.32 -0.18 4.02
CA CYS A 76 0.65 -1.26 3.30
C CYS A 76 -0.88 -1.17 3.39
N TYR A 77 -1.42 -0.85 4.55
CA TYR A 77 -2.85 -0.66 4.76
C TYR A 77 -3.39 0.52 3.95
N ALA A 78 -2.67 1.64 3.90
CA ALA A 78 -3.12 2.81 3.14
C ALA A 78 -3.21 2.53 1.62
N GLY A 79 -2.26 1.78 1.05
CA GLY A 79 -2.32 1.40 -0.37
C GLY A 79 -3.44 0.41 -0.67
N ASP A 80 -3.66 -0.56 0.22
CA ASP A 80 -4.73 -1.54 0.07
C ASP A 80 -6.10 -0.85 0.16
N TYR A 81 -6.28 0.04 1.14
CA TYR A 81 -7.49 0.85 1.29
C TYR A 81 -7.77 1.73 0.07
N LEU A 82 -6.74 2.36 -0.51
CA LEU A 82 -6.90 3.17 -1.72
C LEU A 82 -7.32 2.32 -2.93
N THR A 83 -6.77 1.11 -3.04
CA THR A 83 -7.11 0.16 -4.11
C THR A 83 -8.56 -0.30 -3.95
N GLU A 84 -8.95 -0.73 -2.76
CA GLU A 84 -10.31 -1.17 -2.43
C GLU A 84 -11.34 -0.06 -2.72
N LYS A 85 -11.08 1.17 -2.29
CA LYS A 85 -11.99 2.31 -2.56
C LYS A 85 -12.09 2.65 -4.04
N SER A 86 -11.02 2.47 -4.82
CA SER A 86 -11.06 2.65 -6.27
C SER A 86 -11.94 1.60 -6.95
N GLU A 87 -11.91 0.35 -6.47
CA GLU A 87 -12.75 -0.73 -6.99
C GLU A 87 -14.22 -0.57 -6.59
N GLU A 88 -14.48 -0.17 -5.33
CA GLU A 88 -15.82 0.12 -4.83
C GLU A 88 -16.49 1.24 -5.63
N LEU A 89 -15.74 2.28 -6.02
CA LEU A 89 -16.24 3.36 -6.85
C LEU A 89 -16.74 2.86 -8.22
N LEU A 90 -16.00 1.95 -8.86
CA LEU A 90 -16.40 1.33 -10.12
C LEU A 90 -17.69 0.52 -9.94
N PHE A 91 -17.75 -0.31 -8.90
CA PHE A 91 -18.91 -1.15 -8.60
C PHE A 91 -20.18 -0.32 -8.35
N ASN A 92 -20.07 0.73 -7.54
CA ASN A 92 -21.16 1.64 -7.24
C ASN A 92 -21.62 2.42 -8.47
N LEU A 93 -20.69 2.84 -9.33
CA LEU A 93 -21.02 3.51 -10.59
C LEU A 93 -21.76 2.57 -11.54
N TYR A 94 -21.31 1.32 -11.68
CA TYR A 94 -21.95 0.32 -12.52
C TYR A 94 -23.34 -0.10 -12.02
N SER A 95 -23.51 -0.17 -10.70
CA SER A 95 -24.79 -0.56 -10.06
C SER A 95 -25.81 0.57 -9.99
N SER A 96 -25.44 1.80 -10.37
CA SER A 96 -26.37 2.92 -10.42
C SER A 96 -27.38 2.80 -11.57
N SER A 97 -28.49 3.53 -11.51
CA SER A 97 -29.52 3.58 -12.58
C SER A 97 -29.04 4.34 -13.85
N TRP A 98 -27.83 4.05 -14.32
CA TRP A 98 -27.22 4.63 -15.51
C TRP A 98 -27.92 4.33 -16.86
N PRO A 99 -28.69 3.23 -17.02
CA PRO A 99 -29.43 3.01 -18.27
C PRO A 99 -30.51 4.07 -18.56
N ASP A 100 -31.07 4.67 -17.51
CA ASP A 100 -32.18 5.65 -17.59
C ASP A 100 -31.71 7.08 -17.92
N ILE A 101 -30.40 7.25 -18.12
CA ILE A 101 -29.74 8.54 -18.29
C ILE A 101 -29.67 8.91 -19.78
N PRO A 102 -29.76 10.23 -20.14
CA PRO A 102 -29.62 10.69 -21.52
C PRO A 102 -28.36 10.13 -22.20
N ARG A 103 -28.47 9.84 -23.51
CA ARG A 103 -27.42 9.17 -24.31
C ARG A 103 -26.04 9.81 -24.18
N ASP A 104 -25.96 11.13 -24.11
CA ASP A 104 -24.68 11.84 -24.04
C ASP A 104 -23.96 11.60 -22.71
N CYS A 105 -24.67 11.65 -21.58
CA CYS A 105 -24.08 11.32 -20.28
C CYS A 105 -23.77 9.83 -20.15
N ARG A 106 -24.57 8.96 -20.77
CA ARG A 106 -24.33 7.50 -20.77
C ARG A 106 -22.99 7.14 -21.41
N LYS A 107 -22.63 7.79 -22.53
CA LYS A 107 -21.32 7.60 -23.18
C LYS A 107 -20.18 8.04 -22.28
N MET A 108 -20.28 9.21 -21.66
CA MET A 108 -19.24 9.70 -20.73
C MET A 108 -19.07 8.78 -19.52
N MET A 109 -20.17 8.25 -19.01
CA MET A 109 -20.17 7.32 -17.87
C MET A 109 -19.53 5.97 -18.24
N LEU A 110 -19.81 5.44 -19.42
CA LEU A 110 -19.14 4.23 -19.93
C LEU A 110 -17.63 4.44 -20.09
N ILE A 111 -17.21 5.57 -20.66
CA ILE A 111 -15.78 5.91 -20.77
C ILE A 111 -15.14 5.98 -19.38
N PHE A 112 -15.85 6.55 -18.41
CA PHE A 112 -15.36 6.62 -17.03
C PHE A 112 -15.30 5.25 -16.35
N CYS A 113 -16.28 4.36 -16.55
CA CYS A 113 -16.22 2.97 -16.08
C CYS A 113 -15.01 2.23 -16.67
N VAL A 114 -14.75 2.36 -17.97
CA VAL A 114 -13.57 1.75 -18.60
C VAL A 114 -12.27 2.29 -17.98
N LYS A 115 -12.22 3.58 -17.65
CA LYS A 115 -11.07 4.17 -16.96
C LYS A 115 -10.92 3.64 -15.54
N LEU A 116 -12.02 3.56 -14.79
CA LEU A 116 -12.07 3.05 -13.41
C LEU A 116 -11.76 1.56 -13.31
N ASN A 117 -11.94 0.81 -14.40
CA ASN A 117 -11.57 -0.61 -14.50
C ASN A 117 -10.06 -0.84 -14.35
N ASN A 118 -9.25 0.21 -14.43
CA ASN A 118 -7.86 0.19 -13.97
C ASN A 118 -7.81 0.83 -12.58
N PRO A 119 -7.85 0.04 -11.49
CA PRO A 119 -7.87 0.57 -10.15
C PRO A 119 -6.59 1.36 -9.84
N ILE A 120 -6.72 2.31 -8.92
CA ILE A 120 -5.58 3.08 -8.41
C ILE A 120 -4.75 2.16 -7.52
N ILE A 121 -3.69 1.57 -8.09
CA ILE A 121 -2.76 0.71 -7.37
C ILE A 121 -1.50 1.52 -7.03
N VAL A 122 -1.16 1.56 -5.74
CA VAL A 122 0.14 2.11 -5.30
C VAL A 122 1.20 1.01 -5.43
N LYS A 123 2.37 1.33 -5.99
CA LYS A 123 3.47 0.36 -6.17
C LYS A 123 4.78 0.82 -5.52
N PHE A 124 5.58 -0.16 -5.09
CA PHE A 124 6.96 -0.03 -4.65
C PHE A 124 7.96 -0.40 -5.76
N GLY A 125 8.99 0.42 -5.90
CA GLY A 125 9.98 0.28 -6.95
C GLY A 125 9.34 0.09 -8.34
N ILE A 126 9.94 -0.81 -9.12
CA ILE A 126 9.53 -1.09 -10.51
C ILE A 126 8.52 -2.25 -10.58
N ILE A 127 8.35 -3.06 -9.52
CA ILE A 127 7.86 -4.46 -9.67
C ILE A 127 6.77 -4.90 -8.67
N GLN A 128 6.63 -4.29 -7.48
CA GLN A 128 5.75 -4.83 -6.42
C GLN A 128 4.59 -3.88 -6.07
N ASP A 129 3.37 -4.40 -6.03
CA ASP A 129 2.19 -3.65 -5.59
C ASP A 129 2.13 -3.58 -4.05
N LEU A 130 1.57 -2.48 -3.55
CA LEU A 130 1.54 -2.12 -2.13
C LEU A 130 0.30 -2.74 -1.47
N HIS A 131 0.45 -3.98 -0.99
CA HIS A 131 -0.63 -4.73 -0.33
C HIS A 131 -0.17 -5.33 1.00
N LEU A 132 -1.13 -5.66 1.86
CA LEU A 132 -0.90 -6.42 3.10
C LEU A 132 -0.17 -7.76 2.84
N ARG A 133 -0.38 -8.37 1.68
CA ARG A 133 0.35 -9.58 1.26
C ARG A 133 1.86 -9.34 1.13
N THR A 134 2.26 -8.15 0.70
CA THR A 134 3.68 -7.77 0.55
C THR A 134 4.32 -7.58 1.92
N PHE A 135 3.60 -7.05 2.90
CA PHE A 135 4.04 -6.98 4.31
C PHE A 135 4.36 -8.38 4.88
N THR A 136 3.48 -9.36 4.66
CA THR A 136 3.73 -10.74 5.11
C THR A 136 4.99 -11.33 4.47
N LYS A 137 5.26 -11.04 3.19
CA LYS A 137 6.48 -11.49 2.51
C LYS A 137 7.74 -10.86 3.11
N ILE A 138 7.69 -9.58 3.49
CA ILE A 138 8.82 -8.90 4.14
C ILE A 138 9.12 -9.55 5.50
N ILE A 139 8.08 -9.84 6.30
CA ILE A 139 8.25 -10.54 7.58
C ILE A 139 8.84 -11.93 7.39
N ASP A 140 8.32 -12.70 6.43
CA ASP A 140 8.83 -14.04 6.13
C ASP A 140 10.30 -14.01 5.67
N ALA A 141 10.67 -13.03 4.84
CA ALA A 141 12.06 -12.81 4.44
C ALA A 141 12.96 -12.44 5.64
N ALA A 142 12.51 -11.56 6.53
CA ALA A 142 13.25 -11.18 7.74
C ALA A 142 13.44 -12.38 8.68
N TYR A 143 12.40 -13.19 8.88
CA TYR A 143 12.47 -14.41 9.68
C TYR A 143 13.44 -15.44 9.08
N LYS A 144 13.40 -15.65 7.76
CA LYS A 144 14.35 -16.53 7.06
C LYS A 144 15.78 -16.08 7.22
N LEU A 145 16.06 -14.78 7.09
CA LEU A 145 17.39 -14.21 7.33
C LEU A 145 17.86 -14.42 8.77
N TYR A 146 16.98 -14.18 9.74
CA TYR A 146 17.25 -14.42 11.15
C TYR A 146 17.58 -15.91 11.42
N ALA A 147 16.76 -16.83 10.90
CA ALA A 147 16.98 -18.26 11.06
C ALA A 147 18.31 -18.72 10.44
N LEU A 148 18.70 -18.15 9.30
CA LEU A 148 20.01 -18.41 8.68
C LEU A 148 21.17 -17.91 9.56
N LEU A 149 21.06 -16.71 10.14
CA LEU A 149 22.09 -16.17 11.03
C LEU A 149 22.27 -17.01 12.29
N GLN A 150 21.19 -17.62 12.82
CA GLN A 150 21.30 -18.55 13.95
C GLN A 150 21.99 -19.87 13.61
N GLN A 151 21.99 -20.27 12.33
CA GLN A 151 22.59 -21.52 11.88
C GLN A 151 24.08 -21.41 11.56
N VAL A 152 24.65 -20.21 11.52
CA VAL A 152 26.10 -20.02 11.30
C VAL A 152 26.82 -20.49 12.58
N PRO A 153 27.55 -21.62 12.54
CA PRO A 153 28.38 -22.04 13.65
C PRO A 153 29.54 -21.05 13.80
N GLU A 154 29.92 -20.75 15.05
CA GLU A 154 31.08 -19.92 15.39
C GLU A 154 32.36 -20.30 14.65
#